data_AF-A0A6H0CXS0-F1
#
_entry.id   AF-A0A6H0CXS0-F1
#
_cell.length_a   1.000
_cell.length_b   1.000
_cell.length_c   1.000
_cell.angle_alpha   90.00
_cell.angle_beta   90.00
_cell.angle_gamma   90.00
#
_symmetry.space_group_name_H-M   'P 1'
#
loop_
_entity.id
_entity.type
_entity.pdbx_description
1 polymer ?
#
loop_
_entity_poly.entity_id
_entity_poly.type
_entity_poly.pdbx_seq_one_letter_code
_entity_poly.pdbx_strand_id
1 'polypeptide(L)' 'MFRETPVYDRLVAERGDIPVQVRGEADRIRRDLAQVLPWVATSRPSAPQNVFEPKHLPTALPGR' A
#
# COMPACT_ATOMS: atom_id res chain seq x y z
N MET A 1 12.95 -25.51 8.95
CA MET A 1 13.55 -24.68 7.89
C MET A 1 12.43 -24.00 7.14
N PHE A 2 12.18 -22.71 7.41
CA PHE A 2 11.29 -21.93 6.55
C PHE A 2 12.01 -21.80 5.22
N ARG A 3 11.56 -22.56 4.22
CA ARG A 3 11.94 -22.31 2.83
C ARG A 3 11.59 -20.86 2.56
N GLU A 4 12.53 -20.10 2.03
CA GLU A 4 12.32 -18.75 1.49
C GLU A 4 10.90 -18.64 0.94
N THR A 5 10.05 -17.86 1.58
CA THR A 5 8.72 -17.56 1.02
C THR A 5 8.42 -16.12 1.38
N PRO A 6 7.69 -15.32 0.57
CA PRO A 6 6.73 -15.78 -0.44
C PRO A 6 6.39 -14.75 -1.55
N VAL A 7 6.83 -14.90 -2.80
CA VAL A 7 6.43 -14.04 -3.95
C VAL A 7 6.87 -12.56 -3.88
N TYR A 8 6.78 -11.86 -2.75
CA TYR A 8 6.92 -10.40 -2.68
C TYR A 8 8.34 -9.89 -2.98
N ASP A 9 9.37 -10.40 -2.28
CA ASP A 9 10.76 -10.01 -2.54
C ASP A 9 11.18 -10.31 -3.99
N ARG A 10 10.69 -11.42 -4.53
CA ARG A 10 10.90 -11.80 -5.93
C ARG A 10 10.19 -10.84 -6.90
N LEU A 11 8.95 -10.43 -6.59
CA LEU A 11 8.26 -9.41 -7.39
C LEU A 11 8.99 -8.07 -7.35
N VAL A 12 9.51 -7.66 -6.20
CA VAL A 12 10.31 -6.44 -6.08
C VAL A 12 11.60 -6.56 -6.90
N ALA A 13 12.27 -7.71 -6.86
CA ALA A 13 13.48 -7.93 -7.65
C ALA A 13 13.21 -7.95 -9.18
N GLU A 14 12.11 -8.57 -9.62
CA GLU A 14 11.78 -8.72 -11.05
C GLU A 14 11.06 -7.51 -11.65
N ARG A 15 10.26 -6.78 -10.86
CA ARG A 15 9.37 -5.70 -11.33
C ARG A 15 9.61 -4.36 -10.65
N GLY A 16 10.43 -4.33 -9.59
CA GLY A 16 10.59 -3.17 -8.72
C GLY A 16 9.50 -3.09 -7.65
N ASP A 17 9.71 -2.20 -6.68
CA ASP A 17 8.74 -1.91 -5.62
C ASP A 17 7.59 -1.03 -6.15
N ILE A 18 6.67 -1.65 -6.89
CA ILE A 18 5.52 -0.98 -7.49
C ILE A 18 4.67 -0.24 -6.44
N PRO A 19 4.37 -0.79 -5.26
CA PRO A 19 3.61 -0.06 -4.24
C PRO A 19 4.28 1.22 -3.74
N VAL A 20 5.61 1.23 -3.56
CA VAL A 20 6.34 2.45 -3.22
C VAL A 20 6.29 3.46 -4.37
N GLN A 21 6.50 3.01 -5.61
CA GLN A 21 6.43 3.87 -6.79
C GLN A 21 5.07 4.56 -6.93
N VAL A 22 3.98 3.78 -6.82
CA VAL A 22 2.61 4.30 -6.90
C VAL A 22 2.31 5.32 -5.78
N ARG A 23 2.78 5.07 -4.55
CA ARG A 23 2.66 6.06 -3.46
C ARG A 23 3.38 7.36 -3.80
N GLY A 24 4.61 7.26 -4.32
CA GLY A 24 5.38 8.43 -4.74
C GLY A 24 4.67 9.25 -5.83
N GLU A 25 4.09 8.57 -6.82
CA GLU A 25 3.37 9.21 -7.91
C GLU A 25 2.06 9.84 -7.45
N ALA A 26 1.29 9.14 -6.61
CA ALA A 26 0.08 9.68 -6.01
C ALA A 26 0.37 10.95 -5.20
N ASP A 27 1.49 10.99 -4.46
CA ASP A 27 1.91 12.17 -3.74
C ASP A 27 2.35 13.32 -4.65
N ARG A 28 2.98 13.03 -5.80
CA ARG A 28 3.28 14.07 -6.82
C ARG A 28 1.99 14.66 -7.37
N ILE A 29 1.09 13.82 -7.89
CA ILE A 29 -0.20 14.24 -8.43
C ILE A 29 -0.99 15.06 -7.39
N ARG A 30 -1.00 14.62 -6.13
CA ARG A 30 -1.68 15.36 -5.06
C ARG A 30 -1.12 16.77 -4.86
N ARG A 31 0.21 16.94 -4.91
CA ARG A 31 0.84 18.27 -4.79
C ARG A 31 0.56 19.15 -6.00
N ASP A 32 0.57 18.59 -7.20
CA ASP A 32 0.29 19.32 -8.43
C ASP A 32 -1.17 19.78 -8.46
N LEU A 33 -2.09 18.89 -8.07
CA LEU A 33 -3.51 19.23 -7.92
C LEU A 33 -3.74 20.30 -6.86
N ALA A 34 -3.03 20.26 -5.73
CA ALA A 34 -3.16 21.30 -4.69
C ALA A 34 -2.69 22.68 -5.17
N GLN A 35 -1.73 22.74 -6.09
CA GLN A 35 -1.28 24.00 -6.70
C GLN A 35 -2.31 24.58 -7.68
N VAL A 36 -2.95 23.72 -8.49
CA VAL A 36 -3.90 24.16 -9.53
C VAL A 36 -5.32 24.36 -8.97
N LEU A 37 -5.70 23.58 -7.95
CA LEU A 37 -7.03 23.57 -7.34
C LEU A 37 -6.92 23.81 -5.83
N PRO A 38 -6.74 25.08 -5.39
CA PRO A 38 -6.55 25.41 -3.98
C PRO A 38 -7.67 24.90 -3.05
N TRP A 39 -8.89 24.76 -3.58
CA TRP A 39 -10.08 24.35 -2.83
C TRP A 39 -10.26 22.82 -2.68
N VAL A 40 -9.69 22.03 -3.60
CA VAL A 40 -9.90 20.57 -3.63
C VAL A 40 -9.00 19.84 -2.62
N ALA A 41 -7.92 20.47 -2.15
CA ALA A 41 -7.02 19.91 -1.14
C ALA A 41 -7.72 19.64 0.21
N THR A 42 -8.80 20.35 0.51
CA THR A 42 -9.58 20.22 1.75
C THR A 42 -10.56 19.03 1.74
N SER A 43 -10.98 18.57 0.56
CA SER A 43 -11.83 17.39 0.42
C SER A 43 -10.95 16.17 0.17
N ARG A 44 -10.27 15.68 1.21
CA ARG A 44 -9.64 14.35 1.17
C ARG A 44 -10.73 13.35 0.77
N PRO A 45 -10.68 12.72 -0.41
CA PRO A 45 -11.59 11.63 -0.71
C PRO A 45 -11.29 10.56 0.35
N SER A 46 -12.34 10.06 1.03
CA SER A 46 -12.22 8.91 1.90
C SER A 46 -11.48 7.83 1.11
N ALA A 47 -10.28 7.47 1.56
CA ALA A 47 -9.46 6.48 0.86
C ALA A 47 -10.33 5.22 0.66
N PRO A 48 -10.35 4.61 -0.54
CA PRO A 48 -11.01 3.33 -0.70
C PRO A 48 -10.41 2.39 0.35
N GLN A 49 -11.28 1.71 1.10
CA GLN A 49 -10.88 0.73 2.11
C GLN A 49 -9.82 -0.17 1.49
N ASN A 50 -8.66 -0.23 2.12
CA ASN A 50 -7.52 -0.99 1.63
C ASN A 50 -7.97 -2.46 1.47
N VAL A 51 -8.25 -2.88 0.23
CA VAL A 51 -8.71 -4.25 -0.07
C VAL A 51 -7.59 -5.27 0.24
N PHE A 52 -6.37 -4.76 0.46
CA PHE A 52 -5.21 -5.48 0.96
C PHE A 52 -5.12 -5.40 2.50
N GLU A 53 -6.23 -5.62 3.19
CA GLU A 53 -6.16 -6.03 4.60
C GLU A 53 -5.48 -7.40 4.63
N PRO A 54 -4.29 -7.54 5.23
CA PRO A 54 -3.72 -8.86 5.46
C PRO A 54 -4.72 -9.59 6.33
N LYS A 55 -5.35 -10.64 5.79
CA LYS A 55 -6.22 -11.54 6.56
C LYS A 55 -5.50 -11.84 7.87
N HIS A 56 -6.10 -11.37 8.97
CA HIS A 56 -5.65 -11.56 10.33
C HIS A 56 -5.07 -12.98 10.45
N LEU A 57 -3.76 -13.09 10.72
CA LEU A 57 -3.15 -14.37 11.06
C LEU A 57 -4.02 -14.96 12.19
N PRO A 58 -4.51 -16.20 12.07
CA PRO A 58 -5.26 -16.81 13.16
C PRO A 58 -4.33 -16.85 14.36
N THR A 59 -4.68 -16.06 15.38
CA THR A 59 -4.08 -16.11 16.70
C THR A 59 -3.96 -17.57 17.11
N ALA A 60 -2.73 -18.03 17.31
CA ALA A 60 -2.47 -19.35 17.87
C ALA A 60 -3.26 -19.48 19.18
N LEU A 61 -4.21 -20.40 19.22
CA LEU A 61 -4.90 -20.78 20.45
C LEU A 61 -3.88 -21.47 21.38
N PRO A 62 -3.73 -21.04 22.65
CA PRO A 62 -3.06 -21.86 23.63
C PRO A 62 -4.06 -22.93 24.09
N GLY A 63 -3.72 -24.21 23.94
CA GLY A 63 -4.66 -25.26 24.33
C GLY A 63 -4.16 -26.69 24.16
N ARG A 64 -3.11 -27.07 24.89
CA ARG A 64 -3.16 -28.12 25.93
C ARG A 64 -1.79 -28.39 26.52
#